data_AF-A0A485A5H7-F1
#
_entry.id   AF-A0A485A5H7-F1
#
_cell.length_a   1.000
_cell.length_b   1.000
_cell.length_c   1.000
_cell.angle_alpha   90.00
_cell.angle_beta   90.00
_cell.angle_gamma   90.00
#
_symmetry.space_group_name_H-M   'P 1'
#
loop_
_entity.id
_entity.type
_entity.pdbx_description
1 polymer ?
#
loop_
_entity_poly.entity_id
_entity_poly.type
_entity_poly.pdbx_seq_one_letter_code
_entity_poly.pdbx_strand_id
1 'polypeptide(L)'
;MIYKGPKIRVSTFKEGKVFLNIGDKFLLDANLGKGEGDKEKVGIDYKGLPADVVPGDILLLDDGRVQLKVLEIQGMKVFTEVTVGGPLSNNKGINKLGGGLSAEALTEKDKADIVTAAKIGVDYLAVSFPRCGEDLNYARRLAREAGCDAKIVAKVERAEAVCSQDAMDDIILASDVVIGSAW
;
A
#
# COMPACT_ATOMS: atom_id res chain seq x y z
N MET A 1 13.97 11.91 -2.09
CA MET A 1 13.35 10.58 -2.32
C MET A 1 12.43 10.29 -1.13
N ILE A 2 11.10 10.41 -1.26
CA ILE A 2 10.18 10.03 -0.17
C ILE A 2 9.94 8.53 -0.28
N TYR A 3 10.17 7.81 0.83
CA TYR A 3 10.36 6.37 0.83
C TYR A 3 9.21 5.64 1.54
N LYS A 4 8.57 4.74 0.77
CA LYS A 4 7.53 3.76 1.14
C LYS A 4 6.26 4.42 1.70
N GLY A 5 5.39 4.92 0.81
CA GLY A 5 3.96 5.12 1.08
C GLY A 5 3.33 3.87 1.70
N PRO A 6 2.08 3.93 2.20
CA PRO A 6 1.53 2.93 3.12
C PRO A 6 1.63 1.51 2.55
N LYS A 7 2.67 0.78 2.96
CA LYS A 7 2.84 -0.62 2.58
C LYS A 7 1.97 -1.43 3.52
N ILE A 8 0.77 -1.74 3.06
CA ILE A 8 -0.13 -2.69 3.71
C ILE A 8 0.59 -4.04 3.74
N ARG A 9 0.70 -4.64 4.92
CA ARG A 9 1.46 -5.86 5.12
C ARG A 9 0.73 -6.81 6.05
N VAL A 10 0.97 -8.09 5.82
CA VAL A 10 0.75 -9.09 6.88
C VAL A 10 1.76 -8.82 8.00
N SER A 11 1.37 -9.13 9.23
CA SER A 11 2.20 -8.97 10.41
C SER A 11 3.23 -10.11 10.49
N THR A 12 3.32 -10.78 11.64
CA THR A 12 4.37 -11.77 11.92
C THR A 12 3.79 -13.10 12.36
N PHE A 13 4.43 -14.18 11.93
CA PHE A 13 4.10 -15.56 12.26
C PHE A 13 4.93 -16.06 13.43
N LYS A 14 4.40 -17.04 14.19
CA LYS A 14 5.10 -17.71 15.30
C LYS A 14 6.46 -18.27 14.88
N GLU A 15 6.51 -18.94 13.72
CA GLU A 15 7.72 -19.55 13.16
C GLU A 15 8.36 -18.70 12.05
N GLY A 16 7.94 -17.44 11.91
CA GLY A 16 8.45 -16.48 10.92
C GLY A 16 8.00 -16.68 9.47
N LYS A 17 7.47 -17.87 9.14
CA LYS A 17 6.83 -18.17 7.84
C LYS A 17 5.84 -19.32 7.96
N VAL A 18 4.94 -19.40 6.99
CA VAL A 18 4.02 -20.52 6.76
C VAL A 18 4.02 -20.88 5.28
N PHE A 19 3.46 -22.03 4.95
CA PHE A 19 3.19 -22.42 3.58
C PHE A 19 1.68 -22.62 3.44
N LEU A 20 1.07 -21.95 2.46
CA LEU A 20 -0.36 -22.00 2.18
C LEU A 20 -0.61 -22.81 0.91
N ASN A 21 -1.57 -23.72 0.95
CA ASN A 21 -1.98 -24.53 -0.19
C ASN A 21 -3.22 -23.92 -0.86
N ILE A 22 -3.40 -24.20 -2.14
CA ILE A 22 -4.60 -23.79 -2.87
C ILE A 22 -5.83 -24.43 -2.20
N GLY A 23 -6.87 -23.62 -1.96
CA GLY A 23 -8.11 -24.01 -1.29
C GLY A 23 -8.09 -23.84 0.24
N ASP A 24 -6.92 -23.59 0.85
CA ASP A 24 -6.85 -23.35 2.29
C ASP A 24 -7.66 -22.10 2.67
N LYS A 25 -8.36 -22.18 3.81
CA LYS A 25 -9.01 -21.01 4.40
C LYS A 25 -7.98 -20.24 5.22
N PHE A 26 -7.88 -18.94 4.96
CA PHE A 26 -6.91 -18.09 5.63
C PHE A 26 -7.55 -16.78 6.10
N LEU A 27 -7.27 -16.40 7.34
CA LEU A 27 -7.86 -15.25 8.01
C LEU A 27 -6.84 -14.11 8.13
N LEU A 28 -7.21 -12.92 7.66
CA LEU A 28 -6.52 -11.68 7.97
C LEU A 28 -7.28 -10.98 9.10
N ASP A 29 -6.65 -10.84 10.27
CA ASP A 29 -7.28 -10.26 11.46
C ASP A 29 -6.55 -8.98 11.90
N ALA A 30 -7.24 -7.84 11.83
CA ALA A 30 -6.67 -6.57 12.25
C ALA A 30 -6.42 -6.47 13.76
N ASN A 31 -6.99 -7.33 14.60
CA ASN A 31 -6.75 -7.32 16.04
C ASN A 31 -5.73 -8.38 16.51
N LEU A 32 -5.25 -9.24 15.62
CA LEU A 32 -4.28 -10.28 15.99
C LEU A 32 -2.92 -9.68 16.36
N GLY A 33 -2.33 -10.18 17.44
CA GLY A 33 -1.04 -9.74 17.94
C GLY A 33 0.11 -10.08 17.00
N LYS A 34 1.23 -9.34 17.14
CA LYS A 34 2.48 -9.69 16.47
C LYS A 34 2.98 -11.05 16.98
N GLY A 35 3.45 -11.89 16.06
CA GLY A 35 3.99 -13.20 16.37
C GLY A 35 2.93 -14.27 16.64
N GLU A 36 1.64 -13.95 16.51
CA GLU A 36 0.56 -14.91 16.73
C GLU A 36 0.08 -15.60 15.45
N GLY A 37 0.58 -15.18 14.28
CA GLY A 37 0.20 -15.76 13.00
C GLY A 37 0.65 -17.21 12.85
N ASP A 38 -0.17 -18.00 12.16
CA ASP A 38 0.06 -19.40 11.83
C ASP A 38 -0.58 -19.76 10.47
N LYS A 39 -0.81 -21.05 10.20
CA LYS A 39 -1.33 -21.52 8.90
C LYS A 39 -2.78 -21.11 8.63
N GLU A 40 -3.53 -20.71 9.66
CA GLU A 40 -4.94 -20.39 9.53
C GLU A 40 -5.18 -18.88 9.56
N LYS A 41 -4.30 -18.11 10.21
CA LYS A 41 -4.50 -16.68 10.41
C LYS A 41 -3.20 -15.88 10.51
N VAL A 42 -3.26 -14.61 10.15
CA VAL A 42 -2.20 -13.64 10.42
C VAL A 42 -2.77 -12.26 10.70
N GLY A 43 -2.04 -11.48 11.49
CA GLY A 43 -2.35 -10.08 11.72
C GLY A 43 -2.10 -9.24 10.47
N ILE A 44 -2.71 -8.06 10.42
CA ILE A 44 -2.41 -7.04 9.41
C ILE A 44 -2.02 -5.72 10.06
N ASP A 45 -1.06 -5.02 9.48
CA ASP A 45 -0.57 -3.75 10.01
C ASP A 45 -1.51 -2.58 9.66
N TYR A 46 -2.25 -2.69 8.57
CA TYR A 46 -3.26 -1.70 8.17
C TYR A 46 -4.65 -2.13 8.64
N LYS A 47 -5.14 -1.45 9.68
CA LYS A 47 -6.42 -1.76 10.32
C LYS A 47 -7.64 -1.40 9.48
N GLY A 48 -7.47 -0.59 8.43
CA GLY A 48 -8.52 -0.23 7.48
C GLY A 48 -8.84 -1.28 6.43
N LEU A 49 -8.03 -2.35 6.29
CA LEU A 49 -8.23 -3.36 5.23
C LEU A 49 -9.65 -3.96 5.22
N PRO A 50 -10.27 -4.33 6.36
CA PRO A 50 -11.62 -4.90 6.37
C PRO A 50 -12.69 -3.95 5.79
N ALA A 51 -12.46 -2.63 5.83
CA ALA A 51 -13.37 -1.64 5.26
C ALA A 51 -13.12 -1.40 3.75
N ASP A 52 -11.93 -1.72 3.25
CA ASP A 52 -11.51 -1.48 1.87
C ASP A 52 -11.74 -2.69 0.94
N VAL A 53 -12.17 -3.83 1.50
CA VAL A 53 -12.38 -5.09 0.78
C VAL A 53 -13.83 -5.54 0.83
N VAL A 54 -14.27 -6.19 -0.23
CA VAL A 54 -15.59 -6.81 -0.36
C VAL A 54 -15.46 -8.27 -0.79
N PRO A 55 -16.46 -9.14 -0.53
CA PRO A 55 -16.47 -10.49 -1.04
C PRO A 55 -16.22 -10.54 -2.56
N GLY A 56 -15.30 -11.41 -2.98
CA GLY A 56 -14.87 -11.54 -4.37
C GLY A 56 -13.57 -10.80 -4.71
N ASP A 57 -13.13 -9.84 -3.91
CA ASP A 57 -11.85 -9.17 -4.10
C ASP A 57 -10.68 -10.17 -4.05
N ILE A 58 -9.64 -9.89 -4.84
CA ILE A 58 -8.40 -10.67 -4.85
C ILE A 58 -7.30 -9.85 -4.19
N LEU A 59 -6.70 -10.40 -3.14
CA LEU A 59 -5.55 -9.86 -2.46
C LEU A 59 -4.29 -10.60 -2.92
N LEU A 60 -3.30 -9.83 -3.37
CA LEU A 60 -1.99 -10.27 -3.83
C LEU A 60 -0.98 -10.09 -2.70
N LEU A 61 -0.36 -11.18 -2.27
CA LEU A 61 0.64 -11.19 -1.20
C LEU A 61 2.01 -11.52 -1.77
N ASP A 62 3.05 -10.88 -1.23
CA ASP A 62 4.45 -11.03 -1.68
C ASP A 62 4.57 -10.88 -3.21
N ASP A 63 4.11 -9.73 -3.73
CA ASP A 63 4.11 -9.39 -5.15
C ASP A 63 3.37 -10.43 -6.03
N GLY A 64 2.27 -10.98 -5.49
CA GLY A 64 1.38 -11.90 -6.19
C GLY A 64 1.80 -13.37 -6.14
N ARG A 65 2.89 -13.71 -5.43
CA ARG A 65 3.32 -15.11 -5.21
C ARG A 65 2.30 -15.93 -4.44
N VAL A 66 1.53 -15.29 -3.57
CA VAL A 66 0.38 -15.87 -2.89
C VAL A 66 -0.84 -15.01 -3.22
N GLN A 67 -1.98 -15.63 -3.49
CA GLN A 67 -3.23 -14.93 -3.76
C GLN A 67 -4.34 -15.46 -2.87
N LEU A 68 -5.12 -14.52 -2.32
CA LEU A 68 -6.25 -14.77 -1.47
C LEU A 68 -7.50 -14.16 -2.10
N LYS A 69 -8.58 -14.93 -2.21
CA LYS A 69 -9.90 -14.42 -2.58
C LYS A 69 -10.70 -14.17 -1.31
N VAL A 70 -11.22 -12.95 -1.17
CA VAL A 70 -12.07 -12.59 -0.03
C VAL A 70 -13.42 -13.31 -0.15
N LEU A 71 -13.81 -14.01 0.93
CA LEU A 71 -15.08 -14.72 1.02
C LEU A 71 -16.12 -13.89 1.78
N GLU A 72 -15.72 -13.37 2.94
CA GLU A 72 -16.59 -12.57 3.81
C GLU A 72 -15.76 -11.67 4.74
N ILE A 73 -16.41 -10.66 5.30
CA ILE A 73 -15.83 -9.74 6.29
C ILE A 73 -16.74 -9.75 7.52
N GLN A 74 -16.15 -9.93 8.70
CA GLN A 74 -16.87 -9.86 9.99
C GLN A 74 -16.09 -8.96 10.95
N GLY A 75 -16.53 -7.70 11.06
CA GLY A 75 -15.84 -6.69 11.86
C GLY A 75 -14.41 -6.48 11.37
N MET A 76 -13.42 -6.81 12.21
CA MET A 76 -11.99 -6.62 11.91
C MET A 76 -11.33 -7.85 11.26
N LYS A 77 -12.14 -8.84 10.85
CA LYS A 77 -11.69 -10.13 10.29
C LYS A 77 -12.08 -10.23 8.82
N VAL A 78 -11.12 -10.57 7.97
CA VAL A 78 -11.33 -10.84 6.54
C VAL A 78 -11.06 -12.32 6.30
N PHE A 79 -12.11 -13.07 6.00
CA PHE A 79 -12.02 -14.50 5.70
C PHE A 79 -11.74 -14.68 4.21
N THR A 80 -10.73 -15.49 3.91
CA THR A 80 -10.27 -15.68 2.54
C THR A 80 -10.08 -17.15 2.21
N GLU A 81 -9.98 -17.43 0.91
CA GLU A 81 -9.53 -18.70 0.37
C GLU A 81 -8.29 -18.49 -0.49
N VAL A 82 -7.30 -19.36 -0.35
CA VAL A 82 -6.07 -19.31 -1.13
C VAL A 82 -6.33 -19.76 -2.56
N THR A 83 -6.18 -18.86 -3.53
CA THR A 83 -6.32 -19.17 -4.96
C THR A 83 -4.98 -19.49 -5.63
N VAL A 84 -3.90 -18.94 -5.10
CA VAL A 84 -2.51 -19.27 -5.47
C VAL A 84 -1.72 -19.49 -4.18
N GLY A 85 -1.26 -20.73 -3.99
CA GLY A 85 -0.50 -21.15 -2.81
C GLY A 85 1.00 -20.85 -2.90
N GLY A 86 1.69 -20.92 -1.77
CA GLY A 86 3.11 -20.66 -1.68
C GLY A 86 3.59 -20.32 -0.27
N PRO A 87 4.90 -20.05 -0.10
CA PRO A 87 5.45 -19.60 1.16
C PRO A 87 5.02 -18.15 1.45
N LEU A 88 4.57 -17.88 2.68
CA LEU A 88 4.27 -16.56 3.18
C LEU A 88 5.08 -16.30 4.45
N SER A 89 5.89 -15.25 4.45
CA SER A 89 6.73 -14.88 5.60
C SER A 89 6.35 -13.53 6.19
N ASN A 90 7.03 -13.12 7.26
CA ASN A 90 6.75 -11.88 7.98
C ASN A 90 6.79 -10.63 7.08
N ASN A 91 5.92 -9.67 7.38
CA ASN A 91 5.93 -8.32 6.80
C ASN A 91 5.82 -8.27 5.26
N LYS A 92 5.23 -9.30 4.65
CA LYS A 92 4.97 -9.33 3.21
C LYS A 92 3.85 -8.37 2.83
N GLY A 93 4.03 -7.69 1.70
CA GLY A 93 3.07 -6.71 1.19
C GLY A 93 1.75 -7.36 0.81
N ILE A 94 0.66 -6.62 0.95
CA ILE A 94 -0.68 -6.95 0.48
C ILE A 94 -1.09 -5.85 -0.50
N ASN A 95 -1.48 -6.23 -1.71
CA ASN A 95 -2.11 -5.36 -2.70
C ASN A 95 -3.49 -5.91 -3.04
N LYS A 96 -4.45 -5.04 -3.35
CA LYS A 96 -5.74 -5.47 -3.90
C LYS A 96 -5.64 -5.43 -5.42
N LEU A 97 -6.00 -6.53 -6.09
CA LEU A 97 -6.01 -6.60 -7.54
C LEU A 97 -7.00 -5.56 -8.08
N GLY A 98 -6.54 -4.68 -8.97
CA GLY A 98 -7.34 -3.57 -9.49
C GLY A 98 -7.32 -2.30 -8.62
N GLY A 99 -6.58 -2.27 -7.51
CA GLY A 99 -6.50 -1.11 -6.61
C GLY A 99 -7.65 -1.05 -5.58
N GLY A 100 -7.90 0.14 -5.04
CA GLY A 100 -9.03 0.40 -4.13
C GLY A 100 -8.70 0.36 -2.64
N LEU A 101 -7.42 0.41 -2.25
CA LEU A 101 -7.03 0.54 -0.84
C LEU A 101 -6.95 2.03 -0.47
N SER A 102 -7.72 2.43 0.53
CA SER A 102 -7.96 3.85 0.87
C SER A 102 -6.82 4.52 1.65
N ALA A 103 -5.74 3.78 1.93
CA ALA A 103 -4.60 4.26 2.68
C ALA A 103 -4.06 5.60 2.15
N GLU A 104 -3.86 6.54 3.09
CA GLU A 104 -3.43 7.91 2.82
C GLU A 104 -2.16 7.96 1.97
N ALA A 105 -2.09 8.90 1.03
CA ALA A 105 -0.93 9.03 0.16
C ALA A 105 0.35 9.47 0.89
N LEU A 106 0.22 10.19 2.00
CA LEU A 106 1.35 10.65 2.82
C LEU A 106 1.20 10.17 4.27
N THR A 107 2.12 9.32 4.70
CA THR A 107 2.22 8.87 6.09
C THR A 107 2.89 9.92 6.98
N GLU A 108 2.80 9.78 8.30
CA GLU A 108 3.54 10.63 9.25
C GLU A 108 5.06 10.60 9.01
N LYS A 109 5.58 9.46 8.58
CA LYS A 109 6.98 9.33 8.18
C LYS A 109 7.28 10.17 6.93
N ASP A 110 6.39 10.15 5.94
CA ASP A 110 6.58 10.94 4.72
C ASP A 110 6.59 12.45 5.04
N LYS A 111 5.74 12.90 5.95
CA LYS A 111 5.74 14.29 6.45
C LYS A 111 7.08 14.66 7.10
N ALA A 112 7.63 13.78 7.94
CA ALA A 112 8.96 13.98 8.55
C ALA A 112 10.10 13.97 7.52
N ASP A 113 10.01 13.11 6.52
CA ASP A 113 10.98 13.02 5.42
C ASP A 113 10.94 14.27 4.54
N ILE A 114 9.77 14.88 4.31
CA ILE A 114 9.64 16.17 3.60
C ILE A 114 10.42 17.27 4.31
N VAL A 115 10.27 17.39 5.63
CA VAL A 115 11.02 18.37 6.44
C VAL A 115 12.52 18.11 6.36
N THR A 116 12.93 16.84 6.33
CA THR A 116 14.34 16.47 6.19
C THR A 116 14.86 16.81 4.80
N ALA A 117 14.10 16.53 3.74
CA ALA A 117 14.43 16.86 2.36
C ALA A 117 14.57 18.38 2.15
N ALA A 118 13.73 19.18 2.82
CA ALA A 118 13.83 20.63 2.83
C ALA A 118 15.16 21.12 3.41
N LYS A 119 15.58 20.57 4.56
CA LYS A 119 16.88 20.89 5.18
C LYS A 119 18.08 20.52 4.31
N ILE A 120 17.96 19.45 3.53
CA ILE A 120 19.00 19.01 2.60
C ILE A 120 19.07 19.93 1.37
N GLY A 121 17.96 20.57 0.99
CA GLY A 121 17.88 21.41 -0.21
C GLY A 121 17.82 20.59 -1.49
N VAL A 122 16.99 19.53 -1.51
CA VAL A 122 16.87 18.66 -2.69
C VAL A 122 16.25 19.40 -3.89
N ASP A 123 16.71 19.09 -5.10
CA ASP A 123 16.12 19.64 -6.34
C ASP A 123 14.78 18.98 -6.69
N TYR A 124 14.65 17.69 -6.36
CA TYR A 124 13.49 16.86 -6.68
C TYR A 124 12.96 16.10 -5.46
N LEU A 125 11.65 16.13 -5.29
CA LEU A 125 10.92 15.45 -4.25
C LEU A 125 9.92 14.46 -4.86
N ALA A 126 10.28 13.17 -4.86
CA ALA A 126 9.42 12.12 -5.39
C ALA A 126 8.38 11.68 -4.37
N VAL A 127 7.10 11.65 -4.78
CA VAL A 127 5.94 11.21 -4.00
C VAL A 127 5.53 9.81 -4.45
N SER A 128 5.36 8.91 -3.49
CA SER A 128 5.04 7.50 -3.73
C SER A 128 3.54 7.24 -3.60
N PHE A 129 3.00 6.34 -4.42
CA PHE A 129 1.58 5.95 -4.40
C PHE A 129 0.53 7.10 -4.41
N PRO A 130 0.72 8.20 -5.16
CA PRO A 130 -0.35 9.21 -5.31
C PRO A 130 -1.57 8.57 -6.00
N ARG A 131 -2.77 8.91 -5.52
CA ARG A 131 -4.05 8.47 -6.10
C ARG A 131 -4.59 9.48 -7.11
N CYS A 132 -4.37 10.76 -6.83
CA CYS A 132 -4.78 11.90 -7.66
C CYS A 132 -3.78 13.05 -7.52
N GLY A 133 -3.96 14.10 -8.32
CA GLY A 133 -3.15 15.32 -8.29
C GLY A 133 -3.21 16.03 -6.93
N GLU A 134 -4.30 15.87 -6.18
CA GLU A 134 -4.43 16.48 -4.85
C GLU A 134 -3.42 15.90 -3.84
N ASP A 135 -3.07 14.62 -3.94
CA ASP A 135 -2.03 14.01 -3.10
C ASP A 135 -0.65 14.66 -3.37
N LEU A 136 -0.38 15.01 -4.64
CA LEU A 136 0.85 15.69 -5.05
C LEU A 136 0.86 17.16 -4.60
N ASN A 137 -0.27 17.85 -4.72
CA ASN A 137 -0.43 19.22 -4.24
C ASN A 137 -0.26 19.31 -2.72
N TYR A 138 -0.77 18.31 -1.99
CA TYR A 138 -0.57 18.24 -0.55
C TYR A 138 0.90 18.06 -0.19
N ALA A 139 1.63 17.16 -0.86
CA ALA A 139 3.07 17.01 -0.66
C ALA A 139 3.83 18.31 -0.97
N ARG A 140 3.46 18.99 -2.06
CA ARG A 140 4.05 20.28 -2.46
C ARG A 140 3.82 21.36 -1.41
N ARG A 141 2.63 21.43 -0.84
CA ARG A 141 2.30 22.39 0.23
C ARG A 141 3.15 22.14 1.47
N LEU A 142 3.27 20.89 1.91
CA LEU A 142 4.12 20.54 3.06
C LEU A 142 5.60 20.87 2.80
N ALA A 143 6.10 20.65 1.58
CA ALA A 143 7.45 21.02 1.20
C ALA A 143 7.67 22.53 1.30
N ARG A 144 6.73 23.34 0.77
CA ARG A 144 6.77 24.80 0.86
C ARG A 144 6.70 25.32 2.28
N GLU A 145 5.81 24.75 3.11
CA GLU A 145 5.71 25.06 4.54
C GLU A 145 7.04 24.78 5.27
N ALA A 146 7.81 23.77 4.82
CA ALA A 146 9.14 23.46 5.30
C ALA A 146 10.27 24.30 4.65
N GLY A 147 9.95 25.25 3.76
CA GLY A 147 10.93 26.11 3.07
C GLY A 147 11.59 25.47 1.84
N CYS A 148 10.92 24.51 1.20
CA CYS A 148 11.45 23.78 0.05
C CYS A 148 10.56 23.96 -1.20
N ASP A 149 11.18 24.38 -2.31
CA ASP A 149 10.55 24.53 -3.63
C ASP A 149 11.03 23.46 -4.62
N ALA A 150 11.40 22.27 -4.11
CA ALA A 150 11.77 21.12 -4.93
C ALA A 150 10.69 20.79 -5.96
N LYS A 151 11.14 20.34 -7.13
CA LYS A 151 10.29 19.82 -8.20
C LYS A 151 9.63 18.51 -7.77
N ILE A 152 8.31 18.41 -7.92
CA ILE A 152 7.56 17.22 -7.50
C ILE A 152 7.65 16.15 -8.57
N VAL A 153 8.04 14.94 -8.16
CA VAL A 153 8.08 13.77 -9.04
C VAL A 153 6.96 12.82 -8.65
N ALA A 154 6.01 12.59 -9.56
CA ALA A 154 4.93 11.64 -9.36
C ALA A 154 5.41 10.22 -9.72
N LYS A 155 5.37 9.31 -8.75
CA LYS A 155 5.59 7.88 -9.02
C LYS A 155 4.26 7.20 -9.32
N VAL A 156 4.03 6.85 -10.57
CA VAL A 156 2.80 6.16 -10.99
C VAL A 156 2.92 4.69 -10.60
N GLU A 157 2.27 4.34 -9.49
CA GLU A 157 2.36 3.04 -8.78
C GLU A 157 0.96 2.49 -8.42
N ARG A 158 -0.12 3.17 -8.81
CA ARG A 158 -1.51 2.85 -8.45
C ARG A 158 -2.35 2.64 -9.71
N ALA A 159 -3.24 1.65 -9.68
CA ALA A 159 -4.13 1.35 -10.80
C ALA A 159 -5.09 2.52 -11.03
N GLU A 160 -5.47 3.19 -9.95
CA GLU A 160 -6.28 4.40 -9.91
C GLU A 160 -5.64 5.56 -10.69
N ALA A 161 -4.30 5.65 -10.72
CA ALA A 161 -3.59 6.69 -11.46
C ALA A 161 -3.56 6.45 -12.98
N VAL A 162 -3.96 5.26 -13.45
CA VAL A 162 -3.94 4.85 -14.87
C VAL A 162 -5.28 4.29 -15.36
N CYS A 163 -6.35 4.43 -14.58
CA CYS A 163 -7.66 3.83 -14.90
C CYS A 163 -8.40 4.56 -16.02
N SER A 164 -8.03 5.82 -16.30
CA SER A 164 -8.56 6.64 -17.38
C SER A 164 -7.53 7.68 -17.83
N GLN A 165 -7.75 8.30 -18.99
CA GLN A 165 -6.91 9.42 -19.44
C GLN A 165 -6.99 10.60 -18.46
N ASP A 166 -8.19 10.93 -17.97
CA ASP A 166 -8.38 12.03 -17.01
C ASP A 166 -7.61 11.81 -15.71
N ALA A 167 -7.59 10.58 -15.17
CA ALA A 167 -6.84 10.26 -13.96
C ALA A 167 -5.32 10.39 -14.18
N MET A 168 -4.85 10.00 -15.37
CA MET A 168 -3.44 10.13 -15.74
C MET A 168 -3.05 11.60 -15.92
N ASP A 169 -3.90 12.38 -16.60
CA ASP A 169 -3.68 13.81 -16.84
C ASP A 169 -3.68 14.60 -15.52
N ASP A 170 -4.58 14.28 -14.58
CA ASP A 170 -4.63 14.88 -13.24
C ASP A 170 -3.29 14.70 -12.48
N ILE A 171 -2.70 13.51 -12.53
CA ILE A 171 -1.39 13.23 -11.95
C ILE A 171 -0.26 13.97 -12.68
N ILE A 172 -0.28 13.96 -14.02
CA ILE A 172 0.74 14.62 -14.85
C ILE A 172 0.75 16.13 -14.56
N LEU A 173 -0.42 16.78 -14.59
CA LEU A 173 -0.57 18.23 -14.43
C LEU A 173 -0.15 18.73 -13.05
N ALA A 174 -0.31 17.92 -12.00
CA ALA A 174 0.12 18.25 -10.65
C ALA A 174 1.63 17.99 -10.39
N SER A 175 2.32 17.32 -11.32
CA SER A 175 3.73 16.91 -11.21
C SER A 175 4.66 17.76 -12.08
N ASP A 176 5.93 17.86 -11.69
CA ASP A 176 6.99 18.42 -12.53
C ASP A 176 7.70 17.33 -13.35
N VAL A 177 7.68 16.08 -12.87
CA VAL A 177 8.24 14.89 -13.52
C VAL A 177 7.36 13.68 -13.21
N VAL A 178 7.21 12.77 -14.18
CA VAL A 178 6.52 11.48 -13.99
C VAL A 178 7.51 10.33 -14.10
N ILE A 179 7.46 9.39 -13.14
CA ILE A 179 8.22 8.14 -13.18
C ILE A 179 7.23 6.97 -13.20
N GLY A 180 7.33 6.15 -14.25
CA GLY A 180 6.69 4.85 -14.30
C GLY A 180 7.45 3.86 -13.40
N SER A 181 6.75 3.25 -12.44
CA SER A 181 7.33 2.23 -11.58
C SER A 181 6.89 0.88 -12.10
N ALA A 182 7.84 -0.02 -12.39
CA ALA A 182 7.49 -1.39 -12.74
C ALA A 182 6.81 -2.07 -11.54
N TRP A 183 5.64 -2.65 -11.80
CA TRP A 183 4.80 -3.40 -10.86
C TRP A 183 5.44 -4.70 -10.43
#